data_AF-A0A8T5L914-F1
#
_entry.id   AF-A0A8T5L914-F1
#
_cell.length_a   1.000
_cell.length_b   1.000
_cell.length_c   1.000
_cell.angle_alpha   90.00
_cell.angle_beta   90.00
_cell.angle_gamma   90.00
#
_symmetry.space_group_name_H-M   'P 1'
#
loop_
_entity.id
_entity.type
_entity.pdbx_description
1 polymer ?
#
loop_
_entity_poly.entity_id
_entity_poly.type
_entity_poly.pdbx_seq_one_letter_code
_entity_poly.pdbx_strand_id
1 'polypeptide(L)' 'MSCICQSCSKDYKIDINIPNYLWKKISPSKNEAGLLCPICIMERLEDLLEYNAFELIEIN' A
#
# COMPACT_ATOMS: atom_id res chain seq x y z
N MET A 1 3.01 17.55 9.43
CA MET A 1 2.84 17.44 7.98
C MET A 1 1.78 16.38 7.70
N SER A 2 0.74 16.68 6.91
CA SER A 2 -0.11 15.65 6.29
C SER A 2 0.34 15.45 4.84
N CYS A 3 0.14 14.25 4.32
CA CYS A 3 0.37 13.91 2.92
C CYS A 3 -0.98 13.67 2.23
N ILE A 4 -1.08 13.95 0.93
CA ILE A 4 -2.28 13.69 0.13
C ILE A 4 -2.07 12.41 -0.68
N CYS A 5 -2.98 11.44 -0.53
CA CYS A 5 -2.93 10.20 -1.28
C CYS A 5 -3.22 10.44 -2.76
N GLN A 6 -2.35 9.99 -3.66
CA GLN A 6 -2.52 10.16 -5.10
C GLN A 6 -3.55 9.23 -5.72
N SER A 7 -4.08 8.25 -4.95
CA SER A 7 -5.12 7.34 -5.41
C SER A 7 -6.52 7.82 -5.02
N CYS A 8 -6.72 8.17 -3.75
CA CYS A 8 -8.04 8.54 -3.22
C CYS A 8 -8.18 10.03 -2.83
N SER A 9 -7.13 10.83 -3.01
CA SER A 9 -7.08 12.27 -2.70
C SER A 9 -7.37 12.64 -1.23
N LYS A 10 -7.38 11.65 -0.32
CA LYS A 10 -7.54 11.88 1.11
C LYS A 10 -6.22 12.27 1.77
N ASP A 11 -6.29 13.17 2.74
CA ASP A 11 -5.18 13.44 3.66
C ASP A 11 -4.91 12.23 4.55
N TYR A 12 -3.63 11.94 4.78
CA TYR A 12 -3.20 10.94 5.73
C TYR A 12 -1.96 11.40 6.49
N LYS A 13 -1.79 10.87 7.71
CA LYS A 13 -0.70 11.24 8.63
C LYS A 13 0.21 10.07 9.00
N ILE A 14 -0.24 8.84 8.69
CA ILE A 14 0.45 7.60 9.01
C ILE A 14 0.89 6.94 7.72
N ASP A 15 2.12 6.45 7.70
CA ASP A 15 2.66 5.70 6.58
C ASP A 15 2.92 4.25 7.02
N ILE A 16 3.00 3.35 6.06
CA ILE A 16 3.36 1.96 6.30
C ILE A 16 4.64 1.62 5.55
N ASN A 17 5.58 1.00 6.24
CA ASN A 17 6.80 0.51 5.62
C ASN A 17 6.48 -0.78 4.87
N ILE A 18 6.78 -0.79 3.57
CA ILE A 18 6.69 -2.00 2.74
C ILE A 18 8.03 -2.24 2.01
N PRO A 19 8.37 -3.49 1.68
CA PRO A 19 9.55 -3.80 0.89
C PRO A 19 9.60 -3.06 -0.45
N ASN A 20 10.78 -2.59 -0.85
CA ASN A 20 10.99 -1.86 -2.11
C ASN A 20 10.48 -2.61 -3.36
N TYR A 21 10.61 -3.94 -3.38
CA TYR A 21 10.14 -4.74 -4.50
C TYR A 21 8.61 -4.73 -4.63
N LEU A 22 7.87 -4.62 -3.52
CA LEU A 22 6.41 -4.45 -3.52
C LEU A 22 6.02 -3.03 -3.90
N TRP A 23 6.69 -2.02 -3.32
CA TRP A 23 6.44 -0.63 -3.67
C TRP A 23 6.61 -0.35 -5.16
N LYS A 24 7.63 -0.94 -5.79
CA LYS A 24 7.82 -0.87 -7.26
C LYS A 24 6.64 -1.40 -8.06
N LYS A 25 5.92 -2.41 -7.55
CA LYS A 25 4.73 -2.97 -8.20
C LYS A 25 3.49 -2.07 -8.02
N ILE A 26 3.33 -1.47 -6.84
CA ILE A 26 2.09 -0.76 -6.47
C ILE A 26 2.16 0.77 -6.52
N SER A 27 3.34 1.38 -6.70
CA SER A 27 3.50 2.83 -6.70
C SER A 27 2.66 3.51 -7.80
N PRO A 28 1.99 4.64 -7.51
CA PRO A 28 1.19 5.38 -8.49
C PRO A 28 2.02 5.96 -9.62
N SER A 29 3.29 6.31 -9.38
CA SER A 29 4.18 6.89 -10.38
C SER A 29 5.04 5.85 -11.09
N LYS A 30 4.87 4.55 -10.78
CA LYS A 30 5.66 3.43 -11.36
C LYS A 30 7.17 3.61 -11.25
N ASN A 31 7.61 4.51 -10.36
CA ASN A 31 8.98 4.77 -9.96
C ASN A 31 9.04 4.67 -8.43
N GLU A 32 10.23 4.78 -7.83
CA GLU A 32 10.39 4.68 -6.37
C GLU A 32 9.75 5.85 -5.59
N ALA A 33 9.13 6.82 -6.28
CA ALA A 33 8.38 7.92 -5.67
C ALA A 33 6.88 7.62 -5.58
N GLY A 34 6.11 8.56 -5.02
CA GLY A 34 4.65 8.51 -4.93
C GLY A 34 4.14 8.56 -3.50
N LEU A 35 2.87 8.94 -3.34
CA LEU A 35 2.21 9.06 -2.04
C LEU A 35 0.90 8.27 -2.05
N LEU A 36 0.85 7.20 -1.26
CA LEU A 36 -0.36 6.42 -1.02
C LEU A 36 -0.63 6.36 0.48
N CYS A 37 -1.91 6.46 0.86
CA CYS A 37 -2.30 6.16 2.23
C CYS A 37 -2.28 4.64 2.47
N PRO A 38 -2.20 4.18 3.73
CA PRO A 38 -2.14 2.75 4.04
C PRO A 38 -3.28 1.93 3.44
N ILE A 39 -4.50 2.47 3.40
CA ILE A 39 -5.66 1.79 2.82
C ILE A 39 -5.42 1.48 1.33
N CYS A 40 -5.03 2.48 0.54
CA CYS A 40 -4.78 2.28 -0.88
C CYS A 40 -3.52 1.43 -1.16
N ILE A 41 -2.57 1.38 -0.23
CA ILE A 41 -1.44 0.44 -0.32
C ILE A 41 -1.97 -0.99 -0.17
N MET A 42 -2.78 -1.26 0.84
CA MET A 42 -3.35 -2.60 1.08
C MET A 42 -4.23 -3.05 -0.08
N GLU A 43 -5.15 -2.20 -0.56
CA GLU A 43 -6.00 -2.49 -1.73
C GLU A 43 -5.16 -2.90 -2.95
N ARG A 44 -4.09 -2.14 -3.24
CA ARG A 44 -3.20 -2.47 -4.38
C ARG A 44 -2.38 -3.73 -4.15
N LEU A 45 -2.00 -4.05 -2.91
CA LEU A 45 -1.30 -5.29 -2.60
C LEU A 45 -2.22 -6.51 -2.78
N GLU A 46 -3.48 -6.38 -2.37
CA GLU A 46 -4.51 -7.42 -2.58
C GLU A 46 -4.81 -7.62 -4.07
N ASP A 47 -4.86 -6.53 -4.85
CA ASP A 47 -5.04 -6.58 -6.31
C ASP A 47 -3.90 -7.31 -7.05
N LEU A 48 -2.70 -7.42 -6.46
CA LEU A 48 -1.61 -8.19 -7.07
C LEU A 48 -1.86 -9.71 -7.06
N LEU A 49 -2.94 -10.19 -6.41
CA LEU A 49 -3.33 -11.61 -6.29
C LEU A 49 -2.23 -12.53 -5.69
N GLU A 50 -1.13 -11.95 -5.20
CA GLU A 50 0.00 -12.62 -4.56
C GLU A 50 -0.05 -12.49 -3.02
N TYR A 51 -0.91 -11.63 -2.47
CA TYR A 51 -0.96 -11.31 -1.04
C TYR A 51 -2.41 -11.18 -0.56
N ASN A 52 -2.83 -12.04 0.38
CA ASN A 52 -4.04 -11.84 1.18
C ASN A 52 -3.60 -11.24 2.52
N ALA A 53 -4.06 -10.02 2.83
CA ALA A 53 -3.79 -9.35 4.11
C ALA A 53 -4.36 -10.07 5.34
N PHE A 54 -5.25 -11.04 5.10
CA PHE A 54 -5.99 -11.82 6.08
C PHE A 54 -5.99 -13.30 5.70
N GLU A 55 -4.82 -13.95 5.64
CA GLU A 55 -4.81 -15.39 5.87
C GLU A 55 -5.05 -15.64 7.36
N LEU A 56 -6.27 -16.08 7.69
CA LEU A 56 -6.57 -16.68 8.99
C LEU A 56 -5.77 -17.98 9.09
N ILE A 57 -4.59 -17.90 9.72
CA ILE A 57 -3.83 -19.08 10.14
C ILE A 57 -4.45 -19.59 11.44
N GLU A 58 -5.06 -20.78 11.40
CA GLU A 58 -5.38 -21.53 12.61
C GLU A 58 -4.07 -21.93 13.29
N ILE A 59 -3.86 -21.42 14.50
CA ILE A 59 -2.73 -21.83 15.35
C ILE A 59 -3.14 -23.18 15.97
N ASN A 60 -2.62 -24.28 15.41
CA ASN A 60 -2.68 -25.61 16.04
C ASN A 60 -1.65 -25.73 17.17
#